data_AF-J3D3T6-F1
#
_entry.id   AF-J3D3T6-F1
#
_cell.length_a   1.000
_cell.length_b   1.000
_cell.length_c   1.000
_cell.angle_alpha   90.00
_cell.angle_beta   90.00
_cell.angle_gamma   90.00
#
_symmetry.space_group_name_H-M   'P 1'
#
loop_
_entity.id
_entity.type
_entity.pdbx_description
1 polymer ?
#
loop_
_entity_poly.entity_id
_entity_poly.type
_entity_poly.pdbx_seq_one_letter_code
_entity_poly.pdbx_strand_id
1 'polypeptide(L)'
;MPAHEKDLGILLYIDDHPSMYEEFGWIYKSWIHSGVWRRSDLIVVCHPKAYDRLPGDDPGVIKIAAEPISREGRWKGYHFINSIACVSGPHTAHLAGQYKWLLRTDADVFLTRHLAGFRPNFPVLGRGRYAENQEVWDKMTAFCEAHGVAHQRSFGCGSSILAESSLVLFFLERQTYWCERLLEHFDAHGEGRWPGWFKGVITLYAGEIAANENHNAFLRYSYQRILDLESYVVGHIDEFTLHIHAIHTDDYFSKSKFRHGDYEHIATASLDTSKVNQYAHWIAATPLGDIKSAAEYPY
;
A
#
# COMPACT_ATOMS: atom_id res chain seq x y z
N MET A 1 -1.88 -7.89 29.40
CA MET A 1 -1.51 -8.66 28.20
C MET A 1 -0.05 -8.33 27.91
N PRO A 2 0.83 -9.29 27.60
CA PRO A 2 2.21 -8.96 27.30
C PRO A 2 2.20 -8.01 26.10
N ALA A 3 2.82 -6.84 26.25
CA ALA A 3 2.98 -5.90 25.17
C ALA A 3 3.71 -6.61 24.04
N HIS A 4 3.13 -6.62 22.83
CA HIS A 4 3.89 -6.95 21.64
C HIS A 4 5.11 -6.02 21.64
N GLU A 5 6.33 -6.58 21.58
CA GLU A 5 7.58 -5.79 21.67
C GLU A 5 7.64 -4.72 20.57
N LYS A 6 6.99 -5.02 19.44
CA LYS A 6 6.84 -4.16 18.27
C LYS A 6 5.50 -3.43 18.30
N ASP A 7 5.53 -2.14 17.96
CA ASP A 7 4.38 -1.24 18.06
C ASP A 7 3.68 -0.95 16.72
N LEU A 8 4.28 -1.35 15.60
CA LEU A 8 3.76 -1.17 14.24
C LEU A 8 3.47 -2.52 13.57
N GLY A 9 2.28 -2.69 13.02
CA GLY A 9 1.99 -3.75 12.04
C GLY A 9 1.96 -3.17 10.63
N ILE A 10 2.61 -3.82 9.67
CA ILE A 10 2.53 -3.46 8.25
C ILE A 10 1.63 -4.48 7.56
N LEU A 11 0.44 -4.05 7.18
CA LEU A 11 -0.64 -4.91 6.69
C LEU A 11 -0.74 -4.82 5.17
N LEU A 12 -0.59 -5.97 4.50
CA LEU A 12 -0.66 -6.08 3.04
C LEU A 12 -1.28 -7.42 2.59
N TYR A 13 -1.64 -7.48 1.31
CA TYR A 13 -2.17 -8.68 0.66
C TYR A 13 -1.26 -9.17 -0.47
N ILE A 14 -1.05 -10.48 -0.56
CA ILE A 14 -0.30 -11.15 -1.63
C ILE A 14 -1.15 -12.23 -2.31
N ASP A 15 -1.38 -12.08 -3.62
CA ASP A 15 -2.05 -13.10 -4.43
C ASP A 15 -1.07 -14.17 -4.95
N ASP A 16 -1.59 -15.29 -5.46
CA ASP A 16 -0.78 -16.31 -6.13
C ASP A 16 -0.45 -15.89 -7.57
N HIS A 17 0.45 -14.92 -7.70
CA HIS A 17 0.91 -14.40 -8.99
C HIS A 17 2.41 -14.06 -8.96
N PRO A 18 3.19 -14.39 -10.02
CA PRO A 18 4.63 -14.13 -10.07
C PRO A 18 5.05 -12.70 -9.72
N SER A 19 4.32 -11.71 -10.25
CA SER A 19 4.61 -10.29 -9.97
C SER A 19 4.41 -9.93 -8.49
N MET A 20 3.44 -10.55 -7.81
CA MET A 20 3.17 -10.28 -6.39
C MET A 20 4.26 -10.85 -5.49
N TYR A 21 4.90 -11.96 -5.87
CA TYR A 21 6.07 -12.49 -5.15
C TYR A 21 7.30 -11.59 -5.32
N GLU A 22 7.50 -11.05 -6.53
CA GLU A 22 8.55 -10.07 -6.79
C GLU A 22 8.35 -8.78 -5.98
N GLU A 23 7.13 -8.24 -6.03
CA GLU A 23 6.74 -7.03 -5.28
C GLU A 23 6.86 -7.25 -3.77
N PHE A 24 6.38 -8.40 -3.25
CA PHE A 24 6.63 -8.78 -1.86
C PHE A 24 8.13 -8.79 -1.54
N GLY A 25 8.96 -9.28 -2.46
CA GLY A 25 10.41 -9.23 -2.35
C GLY A 25 10.96 -7.82 -2.16
N TRP A 26 10.36 -6.79 -2.77
CA TRP A 26 10.78 -5.40 -2.62
C TRP A 26 10.47 -4.84 -1.24
N ILE A 27 9.23 -4.98 -0.77
CA ILE A 27 8.85 -4.53 0.57
C ILE A 27 9.60 -5.32 1.66
N TYR A 28 9.77 -6.64 1.50
CA TYR A 28 10.50 -7.47 2.45
C TYR A 28 11.99 -7.12 2.52
N LYS A 29 12.66 -6.97 1.37
CA LYS A 29 14.07 -6.54 1.32
C LYS A 29 14.25 -5.14 1.91
N SER A 30 13.36 -4.20 1.57
CA SER A 30 13.44 -2.83 2.12
C SER A 30 13.11 -2.78 3.62
N TRP A 31 12.17 -3.58 4.10
CA TRP A 31 11.85 -3.75 5.53
C TRP A 31 13.05 -4.23 6.36
N ILE A 32 13.83 -5.18 5.81
CA ILE A 32 15.10 -5.64 6.39
C ILE A 32 16.14 -4.53 6.35
N HIS A 33 16.45 -4.02 5.14
CA HIS A 33 17.53 -3.05 4.93
C HIS A 33 17.34 -1.76 5.72
N SER A 34 16.12 -1.26 5.79
CA SER A 34 15.77 -0.02 6.51
C SER A 34 15.84 -0.15 8.03
N GLY A 35 15.90 -1.37 8.57
CA GLY A 35 15.80 -1.62 10.01
C GLY A 35 14.39 -1.50 10.57
N VAL A 36 13.37 -1.31 9.72
CA VAL A 36 11.96 -1.20 10.14
C VAL A 36 11.50 -2.47 10.87
N TRP A 37 12.06 -3.63 10.51
CA TRP A 37 11.85 -4.92 11.17
C TRP A 37 12.07 -4.92 12.69
N ARG A 38 12.90 -4.02 13.22
CA ARG A 38 13.17 -3.93 14.66
C ARG A 38 11.97 -3.41 15.45
N ARG A 39 11.05 -2.72 14.77
CA ARG A 39 9.91 -2.02 15.35
C ARG A 39 8.57 -2.44 14.77
N SER A 40 8.58 -3.31 13.77
CA SER A 40 7.36 -3.75 13.10
C SER A 40 7.39 -5.21 12.70
N ASP A 41 6.21 -5.74 12.43
CA ASP A 41 6.00 -7.02 11.77
C ASP A 41 5.30 -6.80 10.43
N LEU A 42 5.60 -7.65 9.45
CA LEU A 42 4.84 -7.74 8.21
C LEU A 42 3.66 -8.69 8.45
N ILE A 43 2.44 -8.16 8.43
CA ILE A 43 1.20 -8.92 8.49
C ILE A 43 0.73 -9.15 7.06
N VAL A 44 1.04 -10.34 6.54
CA VAL A 44 0.82 -10.70 5.14
C VAL A 44 -0.41 -11.59 5.05
N VAL A 45 -1.52 -11.01 4.62
CA VAL A 45 -2.66 -11.81 4.18
C VAL A 45 -2.34 -12.35 2.79
N CYS A 46 -2.46 -13.64 2.56
CA CYS A 46 -2.06 -14.23 1.29
C CYS A 46 -3.04 -15.28 0.78
N HIS A 47 -3.11 -15.42 -0.54
CA HIS A 47 -3.74 -16.59 -1.16
C HIS A 47 -3.16 -17.88 -0.55
N PRO A 48 -3.95 -18.93 -0.26
CA PRO A 48 -3.42 -20.16 0.35
C PRO A 48 -2.23 -20.79 -0.41
N LYS A 49 -2.24 -20.75 -1.75
CA LYS A 49 -1.13 -21.21 -2.60
C LYS A 49 0.15 -20.38 -2.50
N ALA A 50 0.06 -19.14 -2.02
CA ALA A 50 1.21 -18.27 -1.78
C ALA A 50 1.86 -18.52 -0.40
N TYR A 51 1.17 -19.17 0.53
CA TYR A 51 1.58 -19.27 1.93
C TYR A 51 2.98 -19.88 2.11
N ASP A 52 3.28 -20.98 1.43
CA ASP A 52 4.57 -21.67 1.52
C ASP A 52 5.68 -21.04 0.66
N ARG A 53 5.31 -20.10 -0.22
CA ARG A 53 6.28 -19.35 -1.06
C ARG A 53 6.80 -18.09 -0.37
N LEU A 54 6.08 -17.62 0.65
CA LEU A 54 6.50 -16.50 1.48
C LEU A 54 7.42 -16.97 2.62
N PRO A 55 8.36 -16.13 3.09
CA PRO A 55 9.28 -16.48 4.17
C PRO A 55 8.56 -17.15 5.36
N GLY A 56 8.96 -18.37 5.68
CA GLY A 56 8.35 -19.19 6.75
C GLY A 56 9.10 -19.15 8.07
N ASP A 57 10.42 -18.99 8.01
CA ASP A 57 11.30 -19.04 9.19
C ASP A 57 11.59 -17.66 9.80
N ASP A 58 11.04 -16.60 9.20
CA ASP A 58 11.20 -15.23 9.67
C ASP A 58 10.12 -14.90 10.71
N PRO A 59 10.47 -14.70 12.00
CA PRO A 59 9.48 -14.45 13.04
C PRO A 59 8.76 -13.11 12.91
N GLY A 60 9.29 -12.17 12.11
CA GLY A 60 8.63 -10.89 11.85
C GLY A 60 7.74 -10.88 10.62
N VAL A 61 7.56 -12.03 9.95
CA VAL A 61 6.61 -12.21 8.85
C VAL A 61 5.45 -13.08 9.31
N ILE A 62 4.33 -12.44 9.64
CA ILE A 62 3.11 -13.12 10.08
C ILE A 62 2.19 -13.36 8.89
N LYS A 63 1.97 -14.62 8.55
CA LYS A 63 1.18 -15.03 7.38
C LYS A 63 -0.24 -15.42 7.78
N ILE A 64 -1.23 -14.91 7.05
CA ILE A 64 -2.65 -15.25 7.22
C ILE A 64 -3.19 -15.73 5.87
N ALA A 65 -3.56 -17.00 5.75
CA ALA A 65 -4.16 -17.51 4.53
C ALA A 65 -5.62 -17.02 4.36
N ALA A 66 -5.95 -16.47 3.20
CA ALA A 66 -7.31 -16.05 2.85
C ALA A 66 -7.58 -16.24 1.36
N GLU A 67 -8.75 -16.81 1.03
CA GLU A 67 -9.17 -16.95 -0.36
C GLU A 67 -9.47 -15.57 -0.99
N PRO A 68 -9.06 -15.32 -2.25
CA PRO A 68 -9.33 -14.06 -2.92
C PRO A 68 -10.83 -13.83 -3.09
N ILE A 69 -11.34 -12.70 -2.59
CA ILE A 69 -12.77 -12.43 -2.63
C ILE A 69 -13.26 -11.98 -4.02
N SER A 70 -12.36 -11.58 -4.90
CA SER A 70 -12.71 -11.04 -6.22
C SER A 70 -13.31 -12.05 -7.19
N ARG A 71 -13.09 -13.36 -6.96
CA ARG A 71 -13.29 -14.42 -7.97
C ARG A 71 -14.76 -14.76 -8.25
N GLU A 72 -15.65 -14.66 -7.27
CA GLU A 72 -17.06 -15.03 -7.42
C GLU A 72 -18.01 -14.12 -6.62
N GLY A 73 -19.26 -13.99 -7.10
CA GLY A 73 -20.31 -13.25 -6.40
C GLY A 73 -20.21 -11.72 -6.56
N ARG A 74 -20.22 -11.02 -5.42
CA ARG A 74 -20.46 -9.56 -5.33
C ARG A 74 -19.43 -8.67 -6.06
N TRP A 75 -18.21 -9.17 -6.27
CA TRP A 75 -17.10 -8.37 -6.82
C TRP A 75 -16.83 -8.55 -8.32
N LYS A 76 -17.53 -9.49 -8.98
CA LYS A 76 -17.55 -9.67 -10.44
C LYS A 76 -16.18 -9.62 -11.13
N GLY A 77 -15.14 -10.19 -10.52
CA GLY A 77 -13.79 -10.23 -11.09
C GLY A 77 -12.95 -8.95 -10.89
N TYR A 78 -13.41 -7.96 -10.13
CA TYR A 78 -12.61 -6.78 -9.77
C TYR A 78 -11.47 -7.15 -8.79
N HIS A 79 -10.35 -7.62 -9.32
CA HIS A 79 -9.25 -8.21 -8.57
C HIS A 79 -8.56 -7.28 -7.56
N PHE A 80 -8.52 -5.97 -7.83
CA PHE A 80 -7.91 -4.99 -6.91
C PHE A 80 -8.57 -4.95 -5.53
N ILE A 81 -9.83 -5.40 -5.39
CA ILE A 81 -10.49 -5.44 -4.08
C ILE A 81 -9.77 -6.37 -3.09
N ASN A 82 -9.06 -7.38 -3.57
CA ASN A 82 -8.38 -8.33 -2.69
C ASN A 82 -7.37 -7.62 -1.78
N SER A 83 -6.71 -6.55 -2.26
CA SER A 83 -5.75 -5.80 -1.44
C SER A 83 -6.37 -4.93 -0.35
N ILE A 84 -7.70 -4.77 -0.34
CA ILE A 84 -8.44 -4.00 0.65
C ILE A 84 -9.24 -4.92 1.56
N ALA A 85 -10.06 -5.77 0.96
CA ALA A 85 -11.07 -6.49 1.70
C ALA A 85 -10.57 -7.84 2.22
N CYS A 86 -9.51 -8.44 1.65
CA CYS A 86 -8.86 -9.59 2.30
C CYS A 86 -8.10 -9.17 3.56
N VAL A 87 -7.67 -7.90 3.67
CA VAL A 87 -7.02 -7.38 4.89
C VAL A 87 -8.01 -6.78 5.90
N SER A 88 -9.30 -6.75 5.56
CA SER A 88 -10.38 -6.20 6.38
C SER A 88 -11.29 -7.29 6.93
N GLY A 89 -11.61 -7.23 8.22
CA GLY A 89 -12.57 -8.13 8.87
C GLY A 89 -12.02 -8.89 10.08
N PRO A 90 -12.85 -9.73 10.73
CA PRO A 90 -12.49 -10.38 12.00
C PRO A 90 -11.24 -11.27 11.94
N HIS A 91 -10.95 -11.88 10.78
CA HIS A 91 -9.81 -12.78 10.59
C HIS A 91 -8.46 -12.06 10.65
N THR A 92 -8.42 -10.76 10.36
CA THR A 92 -7.20 -9.93 10.47
C THR A 92 -7.25 -8.99 11.67
N ALA A 93 -8.43 -8.46 12.01
CA ALA A 93 -8.61 -7.40 13.00
C ALA A 93 -8.12 -7.81 14.40
N HIS A 94 -8.30 -9.07 14.81
CA HIS A 94 -7.85 -9.52 16.13
C HIS A 94 -6.33 -9.38 16.28
N LEU A 95 -5.55 -9.78 15.28
CA LEU A 95 -4.10 -9.68 15.29
C LEU A 95 -3.64 -8.24 15.03
N ALA A 96 -4.16 -7.61 13.97
CA ALA A 96 -3.76 -6.28 13.57
C ALA A 96 -4.07 -5.23 14.66
N GLY A 97 -5.15 -5.42 15.41
CA GLY A 97 -5.53 -4.59 16.54
C GLY A 97 -4.63 -4.71 17.79
N GLN A 98 -3.69 -5.67 17.82
CA GLN A 98 -2.71 -5.79 18.91
C GLN A 98 -1.58 -4.77 18.81
N TYR A 99 -1.31 -4.28 17.60
CA TYR A 99 -0.35 -3.20 17.36
C TYR A 99 -0.98 -1.87 17.76
N LYS A 100 -0.16 -0.91 18.18
CA LYS A 100 -0.64 0.46 18.41
C LYS A 100 -0.90 1.18 17.08
N TRP A 101 -0.04 0.94 16.10
CA TRP A 101 -0.08 1.56 14.79
C TRP A 101 -0.19 0.50 13.69
N LEU A 102 -0.91 0.82 12.64
CA LEU A 102 -0.92 0.04 11.41
C LEU A 102 -0.51 0.92 10.23
N LEU A 103 0.35 0.38 9.37
CA LEU A 103 0.55 0.83 8.00
C LEU A 103 -0.17 -0.17 7.10
N ARG A 104 -1.29 0.22 6.48
CA ARG A 104 -1.82 -0.54 5.34
C ARG A 104 -1.16 -0.02 4.07
N THR A 105 -0.62 -0.91 3.27
CA THR A 105 0.03 -0.58 1.99
C THR A 105 -0.09 -1.74 0.99
N ASP A 106 0.26 -1.47 -0.27
CA ASP A 106 0.43 -2.48 -1.31
C ASP A 106 1.84 -3.10 -1.25
N ALA A 107 2.08 -4.18 -1.98
CA ALA A 107 3.36 -4.89 -1.94
C ALA A 107 4.44 -4.21 -2.78
N ASP A 108 4.06 -3.42 -3.78
CA ASP A 108 4.95 -2.80 -4.77
C ASP A 108 5.61 -1.51 -4.26
N VAL A 109 6.15 -1.57 -3.04
CA VAL A 109 6.66 -0.41 -2.31
C VAL A 109 8.03 -0.68 -1.70
N PHE A 110 8.74 0.39 -1.41
CA PHE A 110 10.03 0.36 -0.71
C PHE A 110 9.94 1.18 0.57
N LEU A 111 10.28 0.57 1.70
CA LEU A 111 10.35 1.24 2.99
C LEU A 111 11.73 1.87 3.18
N THR A 112 11.81 3.00 3.88
CA THR A 112 13.10 3.58 4.24
C THR A 112 13.31 3.55 5.75
N ARG A 113 14.56 3.83 6.17
CA ARG A 113 14.93 3.92 7.59
C ARG A 113 14.10 4.94 8.37
N HIS A 114 13.55 5.94 7.69
CA HIS A 114 12.79 7.01 8.34
C HIS A 114 11.43 6.52 8.85
N LEU A 115 10.88 5.43 8.29
CA LEU A 115 9.67 4.79 8.82
C LEU A 115 9.88 4.11 10.18
N ALA A 116 11.09 3.62 10.47
CA ALA A 116 11.36 2.76 11.63
C ALA A 116 10.95 3.42 12.97
N GLY A 117 11.21 4.72 13.10
CA GLY A 117 10.88 5.52 14.28
C GLY A 117 9.66 6.43 14.12
N PHE A 118 9.04 6.50 12.94
CA PHE A 118 8.00 7.47 12.65
C PHE A 118 6.64 7.03 13.18
N ARG A 119 6.05 7.80 14.11
CA ARG A 119 4.71 7.57 14.67
C ARG A 119 3.93 8.89 14.66
N PRO A 120 2.90 9.04 13.81
CA PRO A 120 2.29 10.34 13.58
C PRO A 120 1.18 10.63 14.61
N ASN A 121 0.98 11.90 15.00
CA ASN A 121 -0.14 12.28 15.87
C ASN A 121 -1.49 12.31 15.13
N PHE A 122 -1.46 12.29 13.80
CA PHE A 122 -2.62 12.31 12.91
C PHE A 122 -2.44 11.25 11.82
N PRO A 123 -3.52 10.74 11.20
CA PRO A 123 -3.38 9.83 10.07
C PRO A 123 -2.48 10.40 8.97
N VAL A 124 -1.70 9.52 8.36
CA VAL A 124 -0.85 9.85 7.22
C VAL A 124 -1.36 9.06 6.04
N LEU A 125 -1.70 9.78 4.97
CA LEU A 125 -2.28 9.22 3.76
C LEU A 125 -1.29 9.32 2.62
N GLY A 126 -1.30 8.30 1.77
CA GLY A 126 -0.57 8.30 0.52
C GLY A 126 -1.14 9.27 -0.50
N ARG A 127 -0.47 9.34 -1.66
CA ARG A 127 -0.90 10.15 -2.80
C ARG A 127 -1.43 9.26 -3.92
N GLY A 128 -2.71 9.42 -4.25
CA GLY A 128 -3.34 8.81 -5.41
C GLY A 128 -3.27 9.73 -6.62
N ARG A 129 -2.81 9.21 -7.77
CA ARG A 129 -2.70 9.96 -9.04
C ARG A 129 -3.89 9.76 -9.98
N TYR A 130 -5.04 9.39 -9.44
CA TYR A 130 -6.23 9.06 -10.23
C TYR A 130 -7.20 10.26 -10.42
N ALA A 131 -7.10 11.28 -9.57
CA ALA A 131 -7.99 12.44 -9.55
C ALA A 131 -7.28 13.70 -10.08
N GLU A 132 -6.76 13.64 -11.31
CA GLU A 132 -5.98 14.74 -11.92
C GLU A 132 -6.82 15.60 -12.89
N ASN A 133 -8.12 15.33 -13.06
CA ASN A 133 -8.98 16.08 -13.97
C ASN A 133 -10.36 16.42 -13.38
N GLN A 134 -10.99 17.45 -13.96
CA GLN A 134 -12.27 17.99 -13.51
C GLN A 134 -13.41 16.96 -13.61
N GLU A 135 -13.39 16.09 -14.62
CA GLU A 135 -14.42 15.05 -14.80
C GLU A 135 -14.48 14.12 -13.58
N VAL A 136 -13.32 13.67 -13.10
CA VAL A 136 -13.24 12.80 -11.90
C VAL A 136 -13.75 13.55 -10.67
N TRP A 137 -13.38 14.82 -10.50
CA TRP A 137 -13.81 15.61 -9.34
C TRP A 137 -15.33 15.80 -9.30
N ASP A 138 -15.93 16.11 -10.45
CA ASP A 138 -17.38 16.35 -10.56
C ASP A 138 -18.16 15.06 -10.33
N LYS A 139 -17.75 13.95 -10.97
CA LYS A 139 -18.40 12.65 -10.80
C LYS A 139 -18.25 12.09 -9.39
N MET A 140 -17.07 12.24 -8.77
CA MET A 140 -16.85 11.86 -7.38
C MET A 140 -17.75 12.64 -6.43
N THR A 141 -17.82 13.97 -6.61
CA THR A 141 -18.66 14.83 -5.76
C THR A 141 -20.14 14.49 -5.94
N ALA A 142 -20.60 14.31 -7.18
CA ALA A 142 -21.98 13.92 -7.47
C ALA A 142 -22.32 12.54 -6.91
N PHE A 143 -21.40 11.57 -7.00
CA PHE A 143 -21.57 10.26 -6.39
C PHE A 143 -21.70 10.38 -4.86
N CYS A 144 -20.82 11.14 -4.21
CA CYS A 144 -20.86 11.35 -2.77
C CYS A 144 -22.16 12.02 -2.32
N GLU A 145 -22.59 13.08 -3.02
CA GLU A 145 -23.83 13.79 -2.74
C GLU A 145 -25.05 12.87 -2.86
N ALA A 146 -25.12 12.06 -3.92
CA ALA A 146 -26.19 11.08 -4.12
C ALA A 146 -26.24 10.00 -3.02
N HIS A 147 -25.15 9.82 -2.27
CA HIS A 147 -25.04 8.87 -1.16
C HIS A 147 -24.99 9.53 0.22
N GLY A 148 -25.24 10.85 0.30
CA GLY A 148 -25.27 11.58 1.57
C GLY A 148 -23.89 11.78 2.22
N VAL A 149 -22.80 11.69 1.46
CA VAL A 149 -21.43 11.91 1.94
C VAL A 149 -20.98 13.33 1.63
N ALA A 150 -20.54 14.06 2.65
CA ALA A 150 -19.96 15.38 2.47
C ALA A 150 -18.47 15.28 2.07
N HIS A 151 -18.17 15.29 0.77
CA HIS A 151 -16.82 15.03 0.24
C HIS A 151 -15.75 16.08 0.62
N GLN A 152 -16.08 17.27 1.12
CA GLN A 152 -15.12 18.34 1.47
C GLN A 152 -14.08 18.75 0.39
N ARG A 153 -14.18 18.22 -0.84
CA ARG A 153 -13.27 18.47 -1.97
C ARG A 153 -11.79 18.15 -1.67
N SER A 154 -11.51 17.19 -0.79
CA SER A 154 -10.16 16.66 -0.60
C SER A 154 -9.94 15.47 -1.53
N PHE A 155 -9.15 15.70 -2.59
CA PHE A 155 -8.93 14.73 -3.66
C PHE A 155 -7.50 14.17 -3.66
N GLY A 156 -7.34 12.96 -4.19
CA GLY A 156 -6.07 12.29 -4.42
C GLY A 156 -5.55 11.49 -3.22
N CYS A 157 -6.43 10.91 -2.40
CA CYS A 157 -6.00 9.99 -1.34
C CYS A 157 -5.35 8.73 -1.96
N GLY A 158 -4.15 8.36 -1.52
CA GLY A 158 -3.45 7.16 -1.98
C GLY A 158 -4.03 5.87 -1.42
N SER A 159 -3.42 4.74 -1.80
CA SER A 159 -3.81 3.43 -1.28
C SER A 159 -3.25 3.20 0.13
N SER A 160 -2.13 3.84 0.47
CA SER A 160 -1.46 3.66 1.76
C SER A 160 -2.01 4.54 2.87
N ILE A 161 -2.13 4.00 4.08
CA ILE A 161 -2.51 4.74 5.29
C ILE A 161 -1.71 4.26 6.51
N LEU A 162 -1.13 5.20 7.25
CA LEU A 162 -0.52 4.98 8.56
C LEU A 162 -1.29 5.75 9.63
N ALA A 163 -1.88 5.04 10.59
CA ALA A 163 -2.61 5.63 11.71
C ALA A 163 -2.68 4.65 12.89
N GLU A 164 -3.35 5.06 13.97
CA GLU A 164 -3.70 4.12 15.05
C GLU A 164 -4.50 2.95 14.46
N SER A 165 -4.26 1.76 14.99
CA SER A 165 -4.81 0.51 14.42
C SER A 165 -6.33 0.53 14.33
N SER A 166 -7.01 1.11 15.32
CA SER A 166 -8.47 1.27 15.32
C SER A 166 -8.98 2.12 14.15
N LEU A 167 -8.25 3.18 13.79
CA LEU A 167 -8.59 4.04 12.65
C LEU A 167 -8.34 3.35 11.32
N VAL A 168 -7.22 2.61 11.18
CA VAL A 168 -6.92 1.87 9.95
C VAL A 168 -7.93 0.75 9.72
N LEU A 169 -8.29 -0.01 10.77
CA LEU A 169 -9.29 -1.07 10.66
C LEU A 169 -10.67 -0.50 10.30
N PHE A 170 -11.09 0.60 10.94
CA PHE A 170 -12.31 1.32 10.56
C PHE A 170 -12.27 1.80 9.11
N PHE A 171 -11.15 2.38 8.68
CA PHE A 171 -10.97 2.86 7.31
C PHE A 171 -11.14 1.74 6.29
N LEU A 172 -10.53 0.57 6.53
CA LEU A 172 -10.63 -0.59 5.62
C LEU A 172 -12.05 -1.16 5.54
N GLU A 173 -12.80 -1.14 6.63
CA GLU A 173 -14.22 -1.52 6.62
C GLU A 173 -15.04 -0.55 5.75
N ARG A 174 -14.89 0.75 5.96
CA ARG A 174 -15.59 1.78 5.17
C ARG A 174 -15.17 1.78 3.71
N GLN A 175 -13.88 1.61 3.43
CA GLN A 175 -13.36 1.50 2.06
C GLN A 175 -13.95 0.29 1.35
N THR A 176 -14.05 -0.86 2.03
CA THR A 176 -14.70 -2.05 1.46
C THR A 176 -16.16 -1.78 1.11
N TYR A 177 -16.91 -1.15 2.02
CA TYR A 177 -18.30 -0.75 1.76
C TYR A 177 -18.43 0.18 0.54
N TRP A 178 -17.58 1.21 0.43
CA TRP A 178 -17.64 2.15 -0.69
C TRP A 178 -17.21 1.52 -2.02
N CYS A 179 -16.30 0.54 -2.00
CA CYS A 179 -15.98 -0.24 -3.18
C CYS A 179 -17.22 -0.95 -3.75
N GLU A 180 -18.08 -1.53 -2.90
CA GLU A 180 -19.31 -2.19 -3.35
C GLU A 180 -20.26 -1.19 -4.02
N ARG A 181 -20.49 -0.06 -3.37
CA ARG A 181 -21.38 1.01 -3.88
C ARG A 181 -20.90 1.58 -5.21
N LEU A 182 -19.59 1.78 -5.36
CA LEU A 182 -18.99 2.23 -6.61
C LEU A 182 -19.10 1.15 -7.68
N LEU A 183 -18.86 -0.12 -7.36
CA LEU A 183 -19.00 -1.20 -8.32
C LEU A 183 -20.42 -1.28 -8.89
N GLU A 184 -21.44 -1.18 -8.03
CA GLU A 184 -22.84 -1.11 -8.45
C GLU A 184 -23.12 0.11 -9.35
N HIS A 185 -22.53 1.25 -9.05
CA HIS A 185 -22.65 2.45 -9.88
C HIS A 185 -22.04 2.26 -11.27
N PHE A 186 -20.81 1.72 -11.36
CA PHE A 186 -20.14 1.46 -12.63
C PHE A 186 -20.86 0.37 -13.45
N ASP A 187 -21.46 -0.61 -12.80
CA ASP A 187 -22.27 -1.63 -13.49
C ASP A 187 -23.55 -1.03 -14.10
N ALA A 188 -24.15 -0.02 -13.46
CA ALA A 188 -25.33 0.65 -13.97
C ALA A 188 -25.03 1.74 -15.02
N HIS A 189 -23.86 2.40 -14.96
CA HIS A 189 -23.55 3.59 -15.75
C HIS A 189 -22.39 3.39 -16.75
N GLY A 190 -21.80 2.19 -16.79
CA GLY A 190 -20.68 1.83 -17.67
C GLY A 190 -19.31 2.04 -17.02
N GLU A 191 -18.31 1.32 -17.51
CA GLU A 191 -17.00 1.19 -16.86
C GLU A 191 -16.10 2.44 -16.94
N GLY A 192 -16.46 3.41 -17.78
CA GLY A 192 -15.68 4.63 -17.97
C GLY A 192 -14.37 4.42 -18.75
N ARG A 193 -13.46 5.41 -18.71
CA ARG A 193 -12.19 5.38 -19.46
C ARG A 193 -11.05 6.01 -18.68
N TRP A 194 -9.86 5.44 -18.83
CA TRP A 194 -8.62 5.97 -18.27
C TRP A 194 -7.85 6.82 -19.31
N PRO A 195 -7.26 7.97 -18.94
CA PRO A 195 -7.44 8.67 -17.66
C PRO A 195 -8.83 9.32 -17.57
N GLY A 196 -9.47 9.29 -16.40
CA GLY A 196 -10.85 9.75 -16.22
C GLY A 196 -11.61 8.98 -15.14
N TRP A 197 -12.93 9.16 -15.10
CA TRP A 197 -13.81 8.36 -14.23
C TRP A 197 -13.86 6.93 -14.73
N PHE A 198 -13.19 6.02 -14.02
CA PHE A 198 -12.89 4.67 -14.53
C PHE A 198 -13.01 3.59 -13.44
N LYS A 199 -13.71 2.50 -13.77
CA LYS A 199 -13.95 1.35 -12.90
C LYS A 199 -12.67 0.71 -12.36
N GLY A 200 -11.56 0.77 -13.10
CA GLY A 200 -10.30 0.15 -12.68
C GLY A 200 -9.71 0.70 -11.39
N VAL A 201 -10.07 1.92 -10.98
CA VAL A 201 -9.53 2.59 -9.78
C VAL A 201 -10.55 2.74 -8.64
N ILE A 202 -11.59 1.89 -8.60
CA ILE A 202 -12.62 1.87 -7.54
C ILE A 202 -12.02 1.86 -6.12
N THR A 203 -10.96 1.09 -5.86
CA THR A 203 -10.35 1.04 -4.52
C THR A 203 -9.80 2.39 -4.07
N LEU A 204 -9.26 3.19 -5.00
CA LEU A 204 -8.73 4.53 -4.72
C LEU A 204 -9.88 5.52 -4.48
N TYR A 205 -10.91 5.47 -5.31
CA TYR A 205 -12.15 6.24 -5.10
C TYR A 205 -12.76 5.95 -3.73
N ALA A 206 -12.92 4.67 -3.39
CA ALA A 206 -13.50 4.24 -2.13
C ALA A 206 -12.70 4.70 -0.91
N GLY A 207 -11.36 4.69 -1.01
CA GLY A 207 -10.49 5.16 0.08
C GLY A 207 -10.65 6.66 0.32
N GLU A 208 -10.77 7.44 -0.74
CA GLU A 208 -11.06 8.87 -0.64
C GLU A 208 -12.44 9.17 -0.07
N ILE A 209 -13.47 8.42 -0.48
CA ILE A 209 -14.81 8.56 0.09
C ILE A 209 -14.79 8.22 1.58
N ALA A 210 -14.12 7.13 1.98
CA ALA A 210 -13.98 6.75 3.39
C ALA A 210 -13.25 7.83 4.21
N ALA A 211 -12.20 8.45 3.66
CA ALA A 211 -11.49 9.55 4.31
C ALA A 211 -12.38 10.78 4.48
N ASN A 212 -13.15 11.15 3.45
CA ASN A 212 -14.02 12.32 3.48
C ASN A 212 -15.28 12.13 4.31
N GLU A 213 -15.88 10.94 4.30
CA GLU A 213 -16.99 10.56 5.19
C GLU A 213 -16.64 10.83 6.66
N ASN A 214 -15.38 10.65 7.04
CA ASN A 214 -14.87 10.95 8.36
C ASN A 214 -13.73 11.98 8.34
N HIS A 215 -13.98 13.10 7.65
CA HIS A 215 -13.00 14.16 7.39
C HIS A 215 -12.23 14.65 8.62
N ASN A 216 -12.90 14.79 9.78
CA ASN A 216 -12.23 15.25 11.00
C ASN A 216 -11.15 14.26 11.49
N ALA A 217 -11.37 12.96 11.32
CA ALA A 217 -10.42 11.93 11.72
C ALA A 217 -9.27 11.82 10.71
N PHE A 218 -9.57 11.82 9.41
CA PHE A 218 -8.58 11.44 8.38
C PHE A 218 -7.99 12.59 7.57
N LEU A 219 -8.60 13.77 7.51
CA LEU A 219 -8.24 14.80 6.53
C LEU A 219 -7.99 16.17 7.12
N ARG A 220 -8.73 16.57 8.16
CA ARG A 220 -8.65 17.93 8.73
C ARG A 220 -7.25 18.33 9.20
N TYR A 221 -6.51 17.39 9.77
CA TYR A 221 -5.18 17.60 10.34
C TYR A 221 -4.16 16.58 9.84
N SER A 222 -4.50 15.80 8.81
CA SER A 222 -3.62 14.73 8.34
C SER A 222 -2.42 15.26 7.61
N TYR A 223 -1.37 14.44 7.63
CA TYR A 223 -0.27 14.61 6.70
C TYR A 223 -0.62 13.88 5.41
N GLN A 224 -0.96 14.65 4.39
CA GLN A 224 -1.27 14.12 3.07
C GLN A 224 0.00 14.04 2.23
N ARG A 225 0.09 13.00 1.38
CA ARG A 225 1.15 12.85 0.36
C ARG A 225 2.55 12.63 0.95
N ILE A 226 2.65 12.06 2.15
CA ILE A 226 3.94 11.61 2.73
C ILE A 226 4.20 10.14 2.42
N LEU A 227 3.14 9.32 2.33
CA LEU A 227 3.24 7.96 1.81
C LEU A 227 3.10 7.97 0.29
N ASP A 228 3.47 6.86 -0.34
CA ASP A 228 3.45 6.66 -1.79
C ASP A 228 4.31 7.68 -2.58
N LEU A 229 5.51 8.01 -2.10
CA LEU A 229 6.46 8.82 -2.86
C LEU A 229 6.83 8.11 -4.15
N GLU A 230 6.84 8.81 -5.27
CA GLU A 230 7.06 8.18 -6.56
C GLU A 230 8.51 7.67 -6.74
N SER A 231 8.68 6.41 -7.17
CA SER A 231 10.00 5.77 -7.33
C SER A 231 10.92 6.41 -8.37
N TYR A 232 10.42 7.33 -9.19
CA TYR A 232 11.23 8.05 -10.19
C TYR A 232 11.79 9.37 -9.68
N VAL A 233 11.51 9.75 -8.43
CA VAL A 233 12.10 10.94 -7.81
C VAL A 233 13.62 10.80 -7.75
N VAL A 234 14.34 11.83 -8.22
CA VAL A 234 15.81 11.89 -8.25
C VAL A 234 16.41 12.42 -6.93
N GLY A 235 15.54 12.89 -6.03
CA GLY A 235 15.91 13.47 -4.74
C GLY A 235 16.52 12.48 -3.75
N HIS A 236 17.07 13.02 -2.67
CA HIS A 236 17.61 12.23 -1.56
C HIS A 236 16.49 11.64 -0.70
N ILE A 237 16.79 10.50 -0.07
CA ILE A 237 15.99 9.93 1.01
C ILE A 237 16.25 10.76 2.27
N ASP A 238 15.23 11.46 2.72
CA ASP A 238 15.22 12.32 3.91
C ASP A 238 14.15 11.87 4.93
N GLU A 239 13.98 12.65 6.01
CA GLU A 239 13.01 12.36 7.07
C GLU A 239 11.54 12.30 6.64
N PHE A 240 11.20 12.82 5.45
CA PHE A 240 9.85 12.75 4.90
C PHE A 240 9.69 11.61 3.89
N THR A 241 10.78 10.97 3.51
CA THR A 241 10.80 9.86 2.56
C THR A 241 10.58 8.54 3.30
N LEU A 242 9.35 8.26 3.74
CA LEU A 242 9.06 7.07 4.56
C LEU A 242 8.82 5.81 3.72
N HIS A 243 8.17 6.00 2.57
CA HIS A 243 7.51 4.96 1.81
C HIS A 243 7.45 5.35 0.33
N ILE A 244 8.11 4.57 -0.51
CA ILE A 244 8.27 4.84 -1.95
C ILE A 244 7.42 3.84 -2.73
N HIS A 245 6.53 4.31 -3.60
CA HIS A 245 5.71 3.46 -4.47
C HIS A 245 6.42 3.19 -5.80
N ALA A 246 6.46 1.94 -6.24
CA ALA A 246 7.03 1.53 -7.51
C ALA A 246 6.09 1.88 -8.68
N ILE A 247 6.32 3.03 -9.31
CA ILE A 247 5.40 3.56 -10.34
C ILE A 247 5.67 2.94 -11.72
N HIS A 248 4.61 2.75 -12.50
CA HIS A 248 4.71 2.58 -13.95
C HIS A 248 4.92 3.95 -14.61
N THR A 249 6.12 4.20 -15.11
CA THR A 249 6.47 5.44 -15.81
C THR A 249 7.55 5.19 -16.87
N ASP A 250 7.85 6.20 -17.68
CA ASP A 250 9.03 6.22 -18.54
C ASP A 250 10.29 6.72 -17.83
N ASP A 251 10.14 7.35 -16.67
CA ASP A 251 11.26 7.85 -15.87
C ASP A 251 11.98 6.73 -15.09
N TYR A 252 13.23 6.99 -14.72
CA TYR A 252 14.03 6.09 -13.88
C TYR A 252 13.81 6.41 -12.39
N PHE A 253 13.35 5.49 -11.54
CA PHE A 253 13.12 4.05 -11.69
C PHE A 253 11.65 3.72 -11.95
N SER A 254 11.39 2.86 -12.94
CA SER A 254 10.06 2.36 -13.31
C SER A 254 9.98 0.85 -13.12
N LYS A 255 8.93 0.37 -12.44
CA LYS A 255 8.75 -1.08 -12.25
C LYS A 255 8.51 -1.83 -13.55
N SER A 256 7.87 -1.18 -14.53
CA SER A 256 7.66 -1.76 -15.85
C SER A 256 8.99 -2.01 -16.54
N LYS A 257 9.87 -0.99 -16.58
CA LYS A 257 11.18 -1.07 -17.23
C LYS A 257 12.10 -2.07 -16.53
N PHE A 258 12.09 -2.10 -15.19
CA PHE A 258 12.83 -3.10 -14.41
C PHE A 258 12.46 -4.53 -14.83
N ARG A 259 11.15 -4.84 -14.95
CA ARG A 259 10.66 -6.16 -15.37
C ARG A 259 11.01 -6.55 -16.80
N HIS A 260 11.20 -5.57 -17.69
CA HIS A 260 11.63 -5.81 -19.06
C HIS A 260 13.15 -6.01 -19.18
N GLY A 261 13.90 -5.93 -18.07
CA GLY A 261 15.35 -6.07 -18.08
C GLY A 261 16.08 -4.79 -18.51
N ASP A 262 15.38 -3.66 -18.65
CA ASP A 262 15.95 -2.40 -19.16
C ASP A 262 17.11 -1.89 -18.29
N TYR A 263 17.23 -2.36 -17.05
CA TYR A 263 18.25 -1.92 -16.09
C TYR A 263 19.35 -2.96 -15.81
N GLU A 264 19.34 -4.14 -16.45
CA GLU A 264 20.30 -5.23 -16.20
C GLU A 264 21.76 -4.84 -16.45
N HIS A 265 21.98 -3.85 -17.32
CA HIS A 265 23.31 -3.33 -17.65
C HIS A 265 23.91 -2.44 -16.54
N ILE A 266 23.13 -2.05 -15.53
CA ILE A 266 23.56 -1.19 -14.44
C ILE A 266 23.99 -2.05 -13.25
N ALA A 267 25.26 -1.96 -12.86
CA ALA A 267 25.79 -2.71 -11.72
C ALA A 267 25.17 -2.18 -10.40
N THR A 268 24.66 -3.08 -9.56
CA THR A 268 24.08 -2.71 -8.25
C THR A 268 25.05 -1.93 -7.36
N ALA A 269 26.36 -2.23 -7.43
CA ALA A 269 27.41 -1.52 -6.70
C ALA A 269 27.60 -0.05 -7.11
N SER A 270 27.06 0.36 -8.27
CA SER A 270 27.12 1.75 -8.75
C SER A 270 25.95 2.62 -8.28
N LEU A 271 24.93 2.01 -7.66
CA LEU A 271 23.72 2.69 -7.24
C LEU A 271 23.93 3.43 -5.91
N ASP A 272 23.61 4.72 -5.90
CA ASP A 272 23.60 5.56 -4.71
C ASP A 272 22.30 5.34 -3.93
N THR A 273 22.36 4.51 -2.89
CA THR A 273 21.21 4.17 -2.03
C THR A 273 20.71 5.33 -1.17
N SER A 274 21.37 6.50 -1.22
CA SER A 274 20.85 7.73 -0.61
C SER A 274 19.82 8.46 -1.48
N LYS A 275 19.61 8.05 -2.73
CA LYS A 275 18.64 8.64 -3.67
C LYS A 275 17.45 7.74 -3.91
N VAL A 276 16.25 8.31 -4.00
CA VAL A 276 14.98 7.57 -4.05
C VAL A 276 14.94 6.54 -5.19
N ASN A 277 15.15 6.98 -6.43
CA ASN A 277 15.09 6.09 -7.59
C ASN A 277 16.18 5.01 -7.63
N GLN A 278 17.40 5.34 -7.19
CA GLN A 278 18.51 4.40 -7.14
C GLN A 278 18.38 3.43 -5.98
N TYR A 279 17.81 3.85 -4.85
CA TYR A 279 17.46 2.98 -3.74
C TYR A 279 16.40 1.95 -4.15
N ALA A 280 15.33 2.38 -4.82
CA ALA A 280 14.30 1.49 -5.34
C ALA A 280 14.90 0.44 -6.30
N HIS A 281 15.76 0.87 -7.23
CA HIS A 281 16.47 -0.04 -8.11
C HIS A 281 17.38 -1.00 -7.35
N TRP A 282 18.18 -0.49 -6.41
CA TRP A 282 19.11 -1.30 -5.64
C TRP A 282 18.38 -2.35 -4.81
N ILE A 283 17.28 -2.00 -4.15
CA ILE A 283 16.45 -2.98 -3.45
C ILE A 283 15.88 -3.99 -4.42
N ALA A 284 15.33 -3.58 -5.57
CA ALA A 284 14.73 -4.49 -6.53
C ALA A 284 15.75 -5.51 -7.08
N ALA A 285 16.95 -5.06 -7.45
CA ALA A 285 17.99 -5.86 -8.09
C ALA A 285 18.84 -6.69 -7.12
N THR A 286 19.03 -6.24 -5.88
CA THR A 286 19.96 -6.90 -4.93
C THR A 286 19.36 -8.23 -4.41
N PRO A 287 20.14 -9.33 -4.42
CA PRO A 287 19.73 -10.60 -3.82
C PRO A 287 19.43 -10.47 -2.32
N LEU A 288 18.45 -11.25 -1.83
CA LEU A 288 18.03 -11.21 -0.42
C LEU A 288 19.19 -11.49 0.56
N GLY A 289 20.10 -12.41 0.23
CA GLY A 289 21.25 -12.74 1.09
C GLY A 289 22.18 -11.55 1.32
N ASP A 290 22.39 -10.74 0.28
CA ASP A 290 23.22 -9.53 0.36
C ASP A 290 22.52 -8.44 1.18
N ILE A 291 21.20 -8.31 1.04
CA ILE A 291 20.38 -7.41 1.88
C ILE A 291 20.47 -7.80 3.36
N LYS A 292 20.27 -9.09 3.68
CA LYS A 292 20.35 -9.60 5.05
C LYS A 292 21.74 -9.36 5.65
N SER A 293 22.79 -9.64 4.88
CA SER A 293 24.17 -9.43 5.30
C SER A 293 24.48 -7.96 5.56
N ALA A 294 24.06 -7.06 4.66
CA ALA A 294 24.27 -5.62 4.81
C ALA A 294 23.49 -5.01 5.99
N ALA A 295 22.34 -5.58 6.34
CA ALA A 295 21.49 -5.11 7.43
C ALA A 295 21.79 -5.78 8.78
N GLU A 296 22.75 -6.71 8.83
CA GLU A 296 23.00 -7.59 9.99
C GLU A 296 21.71 -8.28 10.47
N TYR A 297 20.91 -8.76 9.52
CA TYR A 297 19.62 -9.38 9.80
C TYR A 297 19.82 -10.80 10.34
N PRO A 298 19.29 -11.14 11.54
CA PRO A 298 19.67 -12.36 12.25
C PRO A 298 18.88 -13.63 11.84
N TYR A 299 17.91 -13.50 10.94
CA TYR A 299 17.03 -14.58 10.47
C TYR A 299 17.20 -14.81 8.97
#